data_AF-A0A6G8PTI2-F1
#
_entry.id   AF-A0A6G8PTI2-F1
#
_cell.length_a   1.000
_cell.length_b   1.000
_cell.length_c   1.000
_cell.angle_alpha   90.00
_cell.angle_beta   90.00
_cell.angle_gamma   90.00
#
_symmetry.space_group_name_H-M   'P 1'
#
loop_
_entity.id
_entity.type
_entity.pdbx_description
1 polymer ?
#
loop_
_entity_poly.entity_id
_entity_poly.type
_entity_poly.pdbx_seq_one_letter_code
_entity_poly.pdbx_strand_id
1 'polypeptide(L)' 'MLLFLGFFFATFAAALIAVGFPVWVAIGIVTVILLLIGGVLAGLGAGRLRTLDPKPHRTIAALQQNIEWIKGQLRP' A
#
# COMPACT_ATOMS: atom_id res chain seq x y z
N MET A 1 7.48 -14.66 0.02
CA MET A 1 6.37 -14.32 -0.90
C MET A 1 6.84 -13.57 -2.14
N LEU A 2 7.66 -12.51 -2.04
CA LEU A 2 8.16 -11.78 -3.22
C LEU A 2 8.94 -12.66 -4.21
N LEU A 3 9.78 -13.57 -3.71
CA LEU A 3 10.52 -14.53 -4.55
C LEU A 3 9.59 -15.46 -5.33
N PHE A 4 8.51 -15.93 -4.70
CA PHE A 4 7.49 -16.76 -5.35
C PHE A 4 6.80 -16.00 -6.49
N LEU A 5 6.41 -14.74 -6.25
CA LEU A 5 5.77 -13.91 -7.25
C LEU A 5 6.71 -13.63 -8.44
N GLY A 6 7.97 -13.30 -8.16
CA GLY A 6 8.99 -13.11 -9.19
C GLY A 6 9.21 -14.37 -10.03
N PHE A 7 9.32 -15.54 -9.37
CA PHE A 7 9.46 -16.83 -10.05
C PHE A 7 8.25 -17.18 -10.93
N PHE A 8 7.03 -16.91 -10.45
CA PHE A 8 5.80 -17.12 -11.20
C PHE A 8 5.78 -16.31 -12.51
N PHE A 9 6.06 -15.00 -12.44
CA PHE A 9 6.09 -14.14 -13.63
C PHE A 9 7.25 -14.47 -14.58
N ALA A 10 8.40 -14.88 -14.05
CA ALA A 10 9.53 -15.34 -14.88
C ALA A 10 9.17 -16.63 -15.65
N THR A 11 8.52 -17.58 -14.99
CA THR A 11 8.05 -18.82 -15.62
C THR A 11 6.98 -18.54 -16.67
N PHE A 12 6.08 -17.59 -16.40
CA PHE A 12 5.08 -17.15 -17.38
C PHE A 12 5.71 -16.49 -18.61
N ALA A 13 6.72 -15.62 -18.42
CA ALA A 13 7.47 -15.03 -19.53
C ALA A 13 8.17 -16.11 -20.37
N ALA A 14 8.79 -17.09 -19.72
CA ALA A 14 9.45 -18.22 -20.38
C ALA A 14 8.45 -19.06 -21.20
N ALA A 15 7.24 -19.28 -20.67
CA ALA A 15 6.18 -19.98 -21.39
C ALA A 15 5.72 -19.21 -22.64
N LEU A 16 5.58 -17.87 -22.56
CA LEU A 16 5.25 -17.05 -23.73
C LEU A 16 6.34 -17.13 -24.81
N ILE A 17 7.61 -17.08 -24.41
CA ILE A 17 8.75 -17.24 -25.32
C ILE A 17 8.72 -18.63 -25.98
N ALA A 18 8.42 -19.68 -25.21
CA ALA A 18 8.33 -21.05 -25.72
C ALA A 18 7.20 -21.24 -26.74
N VAL A 19 6.12 -20.46 -26.66
CA VAL A 19 5.00 -20.46 -27.64
C VAL A 19 5.35 -19.68 -28.92
N GLY A 20 6.54 -19.05 -28.98
CA GLY A 20 7.05 -18.37 -30.17
C GLY A 20 6.98 -16.85 -30.10
N PHE A 21 6.62 -16.27 -28.95
CA PHE A 21 6.69 -14.82 -28.80
C PHE A 21 8.15 -14.34 -28.73
N PRO A 22 8.49 -13.21 -29.37
CA PRO A 22 9.76 -12.55 -29.15
C PRO A 22 9.94 -12.19 -27.67
N VAL A 23 11.18 -12.25 -27.19
CA VAL A 23 11.55 -11.96 -25.79
C VAL A 23 11.03 -10.60 -25.34
N TRP A 24 11.13 -9.58 -26.19
CA TRP A 24 10.65 -8.23 -25.88
C TRP A 24 9.13 -8.16 -25.68
N VAL A 25 8.34 -8.96 -26.42
CA VAL A 25 6.88 -9.02 -26.28
C VAL A 25 6.51 -9.74 -24.99
N ALA A 26 7.14 -10.88 -24.72
CA ALA A 26 6.87 -11.67 -23.52
C ALA A 26 7.15 -10.87 -22.24
N ILE A 27 8.30 -10.19 -22.19
CA ILE A 27 8.65 -9.31 -21.07
C ILE A 27 7.69 -8.11 -21.01
N GLY A 28 7.37 -7.50 -22.14
CA GLY A 28 6.43 -6.38 -22.21
C GLY A 28 5.05 -6.71 -21.64
N ILE A 29 4.50 -7.89 -21.96
CA ILE A 29 3.22 -8.38 -21.41
C ILE A 29 3.30 -8.50 -19.88
N VAL A 30 4.37 -9.11 -19.37
CA VAL A 30 4.57 -9.25 -17.91
C VAL A 30 4.66 -7.90 -17.23
N THR A 31 5.39 -6.94 -17.81
CA THR A 31 5.51 -5.58 -17.27
C THR A 31 4.15 -4.89 -17.20
N VAL A 32 3.33 -4.98 -18.26
CA VAL A 32 1.99 -4.39 -18.26
C VAL A 32 1.11 -5.01 -17.18
N ILE A 33 1.12 -6.33 -17.02
CA ILE A 33 0.36 -7.02 -15.98
C ILE A 33 0.79 -6.54 -14.58
N LEU A 34 2.09 -6.45 -14.33
CA LEU A 34 2.62 -5.97 -13.05
C LEU A 34 2.25 -4.51 -12.78
N LEU A 35 2.30 -3.64 -13.79
CA LEU A 35 1.90 -2.24 -13.65
C LEU A 35 0.42 -2.10 -13.36
N LEU A 36 -0.44 -2.91 -13.98
CA LEU A 36 -1.88 -2.91 -13.70
C LEU A 36 -2.16 -3.35 -12.26
N ILE A 37 -1.58 -4.47 -11.83
CA ILE A 37 -1.76 -5.00 -10.47
C ILE A 37 -1.21 -4.01 -9.43
N GLY A 38 0.03 -3.55 -9.62
CA GLY A 38 0.68 -2.59 -8.75
C GLY A 38 -0.05 -1.26 -8.71
N GLY A 39 -0.53 -0.76 -9.85
CA GLY A 39 -1.31 0.46 -9.97
C GLY A 39 -2.64 0.39 -9.22
N VAL A 40 -3.37 -0.72 -9.35
CA VAL A 40 -4.63 -0.92 -8.60
C VAL A 40 -4.36 -1.00 -7.10
N LEU A 41 -3.37 -1.79 -6.67
CA LEU A 41 -2.99 -1.91 -5.25
C LEU A 41 -2.58 -0.56 -4.66
N ALA A 42 -1.74 0.20 -5.37
CA ALA A 42 -1.31 1.52 -4.96
C ALA A 42 -2.49 2.50 -4.89
N GLY A 43 -3.39 2.47 -5.87
CA GLY A 43 -4.59 3.31 -5.90
C GLY A 43 -5.53 3.01 -4.72
N LEU A 44 -5.80 1.74 -4.45
CA LEU A 44 -6.62 1.31 -3.30
C LEU A 44 -5.97 1.67 -1.96
N GLY A 45 -4.66 1.45 -1.83
CA GLY A 45 -3.89 1.81 -0.65
C GLY A 45 -3.90 3.32 -0.38
N ALA A 46 -3.65 4.13 -1.41
CA ALA A 46 -3.69 5.58 -1.33
C ALA A 46 -5.10 6.09 -0.99
N GLY A 47 -6.15 5.49 -1.58
CA GLY A 47 -7.53 5.80 -1.27
C GLY A 47 -7.86 5.56 0.20
N ARG A 48 -7.47 4.39 0.74
CA ARG A 48 -7.67 4.06 2.16
C ARG A 48 -6.94 5.01 3.09
N LEU A 49 -5.68 5.33 2.79
CA LEU A 49 -4.89 6.26 3.60
C LEU A 49 -5.49 7.68 3.62
N ARG A 50 -6.06 8.14 2.50
CA ARG A 50 -6.74 9.44 2.42
C ARG A 50 -8.03 9.51 3.24
N THR A 51 -8.70 8.37 3.44
CA THR A 51 -9.93 8.30 4.25
C THR A 51 -9.66 8.14 5.75
N LEU A 52 -8.44 7.79 6.15
CA LEU A 52 -8.08 7.75 7.55
C LEU A 52 -7.85 9.17 8.02
N ASP A 53 -8.68 9.66 8.94
CA ASP A 53 -8.45 10.93 9.61
C ASP A 53 -7.15 10.82 10.43
N PRO A 54 -6.05 11.48 10.00
CA PRO A 54 -4.76 11.31 10.64
C PRO A 54 -4.72 11.98 12.03
N LYS A 55 -5.76 12.73 12.40
CA LYS A 55 -5.82 13.44 13.68
C LYS A 55 -6.34 12.50 14.77
N PRO A 56 -5.53 12.17 15.80
CA PRO A 56 -5.95 11.32 16.89
C PRO A 56 -6.86 12.12 17.85
N HIS A 57 -8.13 12.25 17.47
CA HIS A 57 -9.15 12.99 18.22
C HIS A 57 -9.28 12.51 19.67
N ARG A 58 -9.18 11.20 19.89
CA ARG A 58 -9.20 10.57 21.22
C ARG A 58 -8.02 11.00 22.07
N THR A 59 -6.82 11.07 21.50
CA THR A 59 -5.59 11.45 22.21
C THR A 59 -5.58 12.95 22.54
N ILE A 60 -6.05 13.79 21.61
CA ILE A 60 -6.18 15.23 21.84
C ILE A 60 -7.20 15.51 22.95
N ALA A 61 -8.35 14.82 22.95
CA ALA A 61 -9.37 14.97 23.98
C ALA A 61 -8.86 14.53 25.37
N ALA A 62 -8.13 13.41 25.45
CA ALA A 62 -7.51 12.95 26.69
C ALA A 62 -6.47 13.94 27.23
N LEU A 63 -5.66 14.54 26.35
CA LEU A 63 -4.71 15.60 26.69
C LEU A 63 -5.41 16.86 27.24
N GLN A 64 -6.50 17.29 26.61
CA GLN A 64 -7.29 18.43 27.08
C GLN A 64 -7.90 18.16 28.47
N GLN A 65 -8.47 16.97 28.69
CA GLN A 65 -8.98 16.58 30.02
C GLN A 65 -7.90 16.58 31.09
N ASN A 66 -6.70 16.08 30.80
CA ASN A 66 -5.59 16.12 31.75
C ASN A 66 -5.18 17.56 32.09
N ILE A 67 -5.11 18.45 31.09
CA ILE A 67 -4.77 19.86 31.33
C ILE A 67 -5.82 20.54 32.22
N GLU A 68 -7.11 20.30 31.99
CA GLU A 68 -8.18 20.87 32.80
C GLU A 68 -8.18 20.31 34.23
N TRP A 69 -7.92 19.01 34.41
CA TRP A 69 -7.76 18.39 35.72
C TRP A 69 -6.59 19.00 36.51
N ILE A 70 -5.43 19.18 35.87
CA ILE A 70 -4.24 19.81 36.49
C ILE A 70 -4.54 21.26 36.89
N LYS A 71 -5.19 22.04 36.01
CA LYS A 71 -5.60 23.42 36.35
C LYS A 71 -6.57 23.48 37.52
N GLY A 72 -7.48 22.51 37.62
CA GLY A 72 -8.41 22.38 38.74
C GLY A 72 -7.70 22.09 40.07
N GLN A 73 -6.61 21.33 40.06
CA GLN A 73 -5.77 21.09 41.24
C GLN A 73 -4.88 22.29 41.61
N LEU A 74 -4.47 23.11 40.64
CA LEU A 74 -3.61 24.28 40.85
C LEU A 74 -4.36 25.56 41.25
N ARG A 75 -5.69 25.56 41.24
CA ARG A 75 -6.50 26.63 41.82
C ARG A 75 -6.63 26.38 43.33
N PRO A 76 -6.03 27.23 44.20
CA PRO A 76 -6.16 27.11 45.65
C PRO A 76 -7.59 27.36 46.14
#